data_AF-A0A933MQ50-F1
#
_entry.id   AF-A0A933MQ50-F1
#
_cell.length_a   1.000
_cell.length_b   1.000
_cell.length_c   1.000
_cell.angle_alpha   90.00
_cell.angle_beta   90.00
_cell.angle_gamma   90.00
#
_symmetry.space_group_name_H-M   'P 1'
#
loop_
_entity.id
_entity.type
_entity.pdbx_description
1 polymer ?
#
loop_
_entity_poly.entity_id
_entity_poly.type
_entity_poly.pdbx_seq_one_letter_code
_entity_poly.pdbx_strand_id
1 'polypeptide(L)'
;MHHHNEAELKKKLLEMYPGIQKHQLDLGLEFKKDKDYWIVKLEKGDHKLHTHLERKDADECLDGVECVYLGMQIGQFISNFELLK
;
A
#
# COMPACT_ATOMS: atom_id res chain seq x y z
N MET A 1 4.91 -17.24 13.69
CA MET A 1 4.42 -16.06 14.44
C MET A 1 4.29 -14.92 13.44
N HIS A 2 3.09 -14.38 13.19
CA HIS A 2 2.98 -13.13 12.44
C HIS A 2 3.64 -12.03 13.26
N HIS A 3 4.69 -11.40 12.74
CA HIS A 3 5.43 -10.36 13.45
C HIS A 3 4.81 -8.97 13.29
N HIS A 4 3.89 -8.79 12.34
CA HIS A 4 3.41 -7.46 11.98
C HIS A 4 1.90 -7.34 11.90
N ASN A 5 1.37 -6.28 12.50
CA ASN A 5 -0.06 -5.98 12.49
C ASN A 5 -0.40 -4.86 11.49
N GLU A 6 -1.68 -4.73 11.15
CA GLU A 6 -2.17 -3.79 10.13
C GLU A 6 -1.71 -2.34 10.37
N ALA A 7 -1.64 -1.90 11.63
CA ALA A 7 -1.27 -0.54 11.97
C ALA A 7 0.21 -0.25 11.66
N GLU A 8 1.09 -1.23 11.89
CA GLU A 8 2.52 -1.12 11.57
C GLU A 8 2.75 -1.02 10.06
N LEU A 9 2.10 -1.91 9.29
CA LEU A 9 2.16 -1.88 7.82
C LEU A 9 1.60 -0.58 7.27
N LYS A 10 0.45 -0.13 7.77
CA LYS A 10 -0.15 1.15 7.35
C LYS A 10 0.78 2.33 7.61
N LYS A 11 1.37 2.41 8.80
CA LYS A 11 2.31 3.48 9.14
C LYS A 11 3.53 3.47 8.20
N LYS A 12 4.12 2.30 7.98
CA LYS A 12 5.29 2.16 7.10
C LYS A 12 4.99 2.57 5.66
N LEU A 13 3.85 2.17 5.11
CA LEU A 13 3.44 2.56 3.76
C LEU A 13 3.24 4.07 3.62
N LEU A 14 2.70 4.75 4.64
CA LEU A 14 2.58 6.21 4.63
C LEU A 14 3.93 6.91 4.69
N GLU A 15 4.89 6.36 5.44
CA GLU A 15 6.27 6.88 5.51
C GLU A 15 7.03 6.68 4.19
N MET A 16 6.90 5.50 3.57
CA MET A 16 7.58 5.16 2.31
C MET A 16 6.98 5.84 1.09
N TYR A 17 5.67 6.06 1.08
CA TYR A 17 4.93 6.62 -0.05
C TYR A 17 4.24 7.92 0.35
N PRO A 18 4.99 9.03 0.56
CA PRO A 18 4.43 10.31 1.01
C PRO A 18 3.42 10.89 0.01
N GLY A 19 3.45 10.43 -1.24
CA GLY A 19 2.46 10.78 -2.26
C GLY A 19 1.02 10.37 -1.89
N ILE A 20 0.82 9.32 -1.09
CA ILE A 20 -0.50 8.92 -0.56
C ILE A 20 -1.09 10.08 0.25
N GLN A 21 -0.33 10.63 1.19
CA GLN A 21 -0.77 11.76 2.01
C GLN A 21 -0.85 13.06 1.21
N LYS A 22 0.16 13.34 0.37
CA LYS A 22 0.22 14.54 -0.46
C LYS A 22 -1.02 14.69 -1.35
N HIS A 23 -1.52 13.58 -1.88
CA HIS A 23 -2.67 13.55 -2.78
C HIS A 23 -3.99 13.22 -2.08
N GLN A 24 -4.00 13.11 -0.75
CA GLN A 24 -5.18 12.79 0.07
C GLN A 24 -5.84 11.49 -0.38
N LEU A 25 -5.02 10.46 -0.60
CA LEU A 25 -5.51 9.11 -0.89
C LEU A 25 -5.84 8.40 0.43
N ASP A 26 -7.01 7.77 0.47
CA ASP A 26 -7.40 6.89 1.57
C ASP A 26 -6.68 5.55 1.43
N LEU A 27 -5.88 5.19 2.45
CA LEU A 27 -5.18 3.91 2.53
C LEU A 27 -5.91 2.94 3.46
N GLY A 28 -6.42 1.85 2.89
CA GLY A 28 -6.98 0.70 3.60
C GLY A 28 -6.11 -0.54 3.43
N LEU A 29 -6.03 -1.36 4.47
CA LEU A 29 -5.34 -2.64 4.47
C LEU A 29 -6.28 -3.73 4.96
N GLU A 30 -6.21 -4.92 4.36
CA GLU A 30 -6.99 -6.06 4.81
C GLU A 30 -6.18 -7.35 4.64
N PHE A 31 -5.89 -8.05 5.73
CA PHE A 31 -5.16 -9.31 5.67
C PHE A 31 -6.09 -10.49 5.38
N LYS A 32 -5.80 -11.24 4.32
CA LYS A 32 -6.50 -12.47 3.94
C LYS A 32 -5.77 -13.69 4.51
N LYS A 33 -6.12 -14.05 5.75
CA LYS A 33 -5.54 -15.18 6.48
C LYS A 33 -5.64 -16.51 5.73
N ASP A 34 -6.69 -16.70 4.95
CA ASP A 34 -6.94 -17.90 4.15
C ASP A 34 -5.98 -18.04 2.96
N LYS A 35 -5.36 -16.94 2.52
CA LYS A 35 -4.53 -16.88 1.32
C LYS A 35 -3.13 -16.29 1.56
N ASP A 36 -2.82 -15.90 2.78
CA ASP A 36 -1.53 -15.36 3.24
C ASP A 36 -1.04 -14.09 2.51
N TYR A 37 -1.97 -13.19 2.17
CA TYR A 37 -1.64 -11.88 1.55
C TYR A 37 -2.45 -10.72 2.14
N TRP A 38 -1.95 -9.50 1.95
CA TRP A 38 -2.64 -8.25 2.23
C TRP A 38 -3.32 -7.71 0.99
N ILE A 39 -4.54 -7.22 1.12
CA ILE A 39 -5.15 -6.33 0.14
C ILE A 39 -4.79 -4.90 0.55
N VAL A 40 -4.11 -4.19 -0.35
CA VAL A 40 -3.86 -2.75 -0.24
C VAL A 40 -4.92 -2.03 -1.06
N LYS A 41 -5.67 -1.14 -0.41
CA LYS A 41 -6.73 -0.32 -1.02
C LYS A 41 -6.30 1.13 -0.99
N LEU A 42 -6.25 1.75 -2.15
CA LEU A 42 -6.05 3.19 -2.31
C LEU A 42 -7.29 3.79 -2.96
N GLU A 43 -7.90 4.78 -2.32
CA GLU A 43 -9.12 5.40 -2.80
C GLU A 43 -9.02 6.93 -2.82
N LYS A 44 -9.66 7.57 -3.81
CA LYS A 44 -9.88 9.01 -3.87
C LYS A 44 -11.14 9.33 -4.68
N GLY A 45 -12.22 9.65 -3.97
CA GLY A 45 -13.55 9.77 -4.59
C GLY A 45 -13.94 8.46 -5.25
N ASP A 46 -14.25 8.50 -6.56
CA ASP A 46 -14.65 7.33 -7.33
C ASP A 46 -13.47 6.46 -7.83
N HIS A 47 -12.23 6.95 -7.69
CA HIS A 47 -11.05 6.21 -8.15
C HIS A 47 -10.57 5.26 -7.05
N LYS A 48 -10.47 3.98 -7.39
CA LYS A 48 -10.02 2.93 -6.47
C LYS A 48 -8.95 2.07 -7.13
N LEU A 49 -7.90 1.78 -6.38
CA LEU A 49 -6.92 0.74 -6.71
C LEU A 49 -6.91 -0.27 -5.58
N HIS A 50 -7.17 -1.52 -5.91
CA HIS A 50 -6.96 -2.66 -5.01
C HIS A 50 -5.85 -3.53 -5.57
N THR A 51 -4.88 -3.84 -4.74
CA THR A 51 -3.78 -4.73 -5.12
C THR A 51 -3.46 -5.71 -4.01
N HIS A 52 -2.77 -6.79 -4.38
CA HIS A 52 -2.27 -7.80 -3.47
C HIS A 52 -0.82 -7.50 -3.12
N LEU A 53 -0.51 -7.57 -1.84
CA LEU A 53 0.83 -7.55 -1.29
C LEU A 53 1.01 -8.88 -0.55
N GLU A 54 1.83 -9.77 -1.10
CA GLU A 54 2.16 -11.04 -0.46
C GLU A 54 2.70 -10.79 0.95
N ARG A 55 2.42 -11.68 1.91
CA ARG A 55 2.90 -11.48 3.28
C ARG A 55 4.41 -11.32 3.35
N LYS A 56 5.16 -12.11 2.58
CA LYS A 56 6.63 -12.03 2.54
C LYS A 56 7.09 -10.64 2.11
N ASP A 57 6.44 -10.06 1.09
CA ASP A 57 6.75 -8.73 0.61
C ASP A 57 6.37 -7.67 1.65
N ALA A 58 5.25 -7.85 2.37
CA ALA A 58 4.85 -6.98 3.49
C ALA A 58 5.84 -7.03 4.67
N ASP A 59 6.39 -8.21 4.97
CA ASP A 59 7.41 -8.39 5.99
C ASP A 59 8.72 -7.67 5.54
N GLU A 60 9.13 -7.84 4.28
CA GLU A 60 10.30 -7.15 3.71
C GLU A 60 10.13 -5.62 3.68
N CYS A 61 8.94 -5.11 3.35
CA CYS A 61 8.58 -3.70 3.45
C CYS A 61 8.88 -3.10 4.83
N LEU A 62 8.52 -3.86 5.88
CA LEU A 62 8.63 -3.40 7.26
C LEU A 62 10.08 -3.34 7.71
N ASP A 63 10.90 -4.30 7.26
CA ASP A 63 12.35 -4.34 7.45
C ASP A 63 13.11 -3.23 6.67
N GLY A 64 12.39 -2.40 5.90
CA GLY A 64 12.96 -1.28 5.16
C GLY A 64 13.55 -1.66 3.80
N VAL A 65 13.27 -2.88 3.34
CA VAL A 65 13.49 -3.25 1.94
C VAL A 65 12.36 -2.63 1.12
N GLU A 66 12.71 -1.96 0.01
CA GLU A 66 11.70 -1.36 -0.86
C GLU A 66 10.68 -2.42 -1.29
N CYS A 67 9.40 -2.13 -1.08
CA CYS A 67 8.30 -2.88 -1.68
C CYS A 67 8.26 -2.56 -3.18
N VAL A 68 9.29 -2.91 -3.96
CA VAL A 68 9.49 -2.39 -5.33
C VAL A 68 8.24 -2.55 -6.18
N TYR A 69 7.58 -3.70 -6.08
CA TYR A 69 6.35 -3.98 -6.82
C TYR A 69 5.17 -3.11 -6.36
N LEU A 70 4.95 -2.99 -5.05
CA LEU A 70 3.89 -2.15 -4.51
C LEU A 70 4.14 -0.67 -4.80
N GLY A 71 5.40 -0.22 -4.66
CA GLY A 71 5.80 1.17 -4.93
C GLY A 71 5.57 1.58 -6.38
N MET A 72 5.81 0.68 -7.33
CA MET A 72 5.47 0.91 -8.74
C MET A 72 3.97 1.15 -8.92
N GLN A 73 3.12 0.31 -8.30
CA GLN A 73 1.67 0.43 -8.45
C GLN A 73 1.10 1.67 -7.76
N ILE A 74 1.60 1.98 -6.56
CA ILE A 74 1.24 3.22 -5.84
C ILE A 74 1.69 4.43 -6.66
N GLY A 75 2.90 4.41 -7.20
CA GLY A 75 3.44 5.45 -8.07
C GLY A 75 2.59 5.66 -9.32
N GLN A 76 2.26 4.57 -10.04
CA GLN A 76 1.39 4.62 -11.22
C GLN A 76 0.00 5.18 -10.89
N PHE A 77 -0.60 4.75 -9.78
CA PHE A 77 -1.89 5.25 -9.33
C PHE A 77 -1.83 6.75 -9.05
N ILE A 78 -0.81 7.21 -8.31
CA ILE A 78 -0.59 8.63 -8.03
C ILE A 78 -0.38 9.43 -9.32
N SER A 79 0.46 8.95 -10.24
CA SER A 79 0.72 9.62 -11.53
C SER A 79 -0.55 9.78 -12.35
N ASN A 80 -1.48 8.81 -12.31
CA ASN A 80 -2.77 8.94 -12.99
C ASN A 80 -3.59 10.13 -12.46
N PHE A 81 -3.47 10.51 -11.18
CA PHE A 81 -4.11 11.73 -10.67
C PHE A 81 -3.33 13.00 -10.99
N GLU A 82 -2.00 12.93 -11.06
CA GLU A 82 -1.18 14.08 -11.45
C GLU A 82 -1.40 14.48 -12.91
N LEU A 83 -1.74 13.52 -13.78
CA LEU A 83 -2.06 13.72 -15.20
C LEU A 83 -3.49 14.22 -15.48
N LEU A 84 -4.39 14.21 -14.48
CA LEU A 84 -5.76 14.73 -14.59
C LEU A 84 -5.88 16.22 -14.20
N LYS A 85 -4.74 16.90 -13.99
CA LYS A 85 -4.68 18.34 -13.72
C LYS A 85 -4.72 19.19 -14.99
#